data_AF-A0A367LW16-F1
#
_entry.id   AF-A0A367LW16-F1
#
_cell.length_a   1.000
_cell.length_b   1.000
_cell.length_c   1.000
_cell.angle_alpha   90.00
_cell.angle_beta   90.00
_cell.angle_gamma   90.00
#
_symmetry.space_group_name_H-M   'P 1'
#
loop_
_entity.id
_entity.type
_entity.pdbx_description
1 polymer ?
#
loop_
_entity_poly.entity_id
_entity_poly.type
_entity_poly.pdbx_seq_one_letter_code
_entity_poly.pdbx_strand_id
1 'polypeptide(L)' 'MFSFHIPNMTCGGCAKTVTRILHGVDPQARVETDPPRREARVESTLD' A
#
# COMPACT_ATOMS: atom_id res chain seq x y z
N MET A 1 -8.15 9.55 1.48
CA MET A 1 -7.06 8.82 2.17
C MET A 1 -7.62 7.50 2.69
N PHE A 2 -7.05 6.39 2.24
CA PHE A 2 -7.49 5.03 2.53
C PHE A 2 -6.50 4.34 3.46
N SER A 3 -7.01 3.47 4.34
CA SER A 3 -6.19 2.60 5.17
C SER A 3 -6.66 1.17 4.99
N PHE A 4 -5.71 0.30 4.68
CA PHE A 4 -5.94 -1.12 4.46
C PHE A 4 -5.15 -1.93 5.46
N HIS A 5 -5.83 -2.86 6.13
CA HIS A 5 -5.16 -3.93 6.86
C HIS A 5 -4.91 -5.10 5.92
N ILE A 6 -3.65 -5.52 5.78
CA ILE A 6 -3.21 -6.57 4.86
C ILE A 6 -2.55 -7.68 5.68
N PRO A 7 -3.31 -8.67 6.17
CA PRO A 7 -2.80 -9.69 7.09
C PRO A 7 -1.56 -10.43 6.57
N ASN A 8 -1.43 -10.62 5.25
CA ASN A 8 -0.33 -11.37 4.67
C ASN A 8 0.90 -10.51 4.29
N MET A 9 0.94 -9.23 4.69
CA MET A 9 2.10 -8.38 4.46
C MET A 9 3.17 -8.60 5.55
N THR A 10 3.87 -9.73 5.48
CA THR A 10 4.77 -10.19 6.54
C THR A 10 6.23 -9.75 6.37
N CYS A 11 6.60 -9.22 5.20
CA CYS A 11 7.96 -8.76 4.92
C CYS A 11 7.99 -7.57 3.96
N GLY A 12 9.17 -6.96 3.81
CA GLY A 12 9.39 -5.86 2.86
C GLY A 12 9.12 -6.23 1.40
N GLY A 13 9.22 -7.52 1.04
CA GLY A 13 8.86 -8.01 -0.30
C GLY A 13 7.37 -7.86 -0.59
N CYS A 14 6.51 -8.25 0.37
CA CYS A 14 5.06 -8.07 0.26
C CYS A 14 4.69 -6.58 0.14
N ALA A 15 5.29 -5.73 0.97
CA ALA A 15 5.10 -4.28 0.90
C ALA A 15 5.46 -3.72 -0.48
N LYS A 16 6.63 -4.08 -1.05
CA LYS A 16 7.00 -3.64 -2.40
C LYS A 16 5.99 -4.06 -3.46
N THR A 17 5.49 -5.29 -3.40
CA THR A 17 4.47 -5.77 -4.34
C THR A 17 3.17 -4.98 -4.20
N VAL A 18 2.70 -4.77 -2.97
CA VAL A 18 1.49 -3.96 -2.69
C VAL A 18 1.64 -2.55 -3.24
N THR A 19 2.75 -1.86 -2.94
CA THR A 19 3.04 -0.53 -3.47
C THR A 19 3.05 -0.51 -5.00
N ARG A 20 3.69 -1.49 -5.65
CA ARG A 20 3.73 -1.59 -7.12
C ARG A 20 2.33 -1.75 -7.72
N ILE A 21 1.49 -2.59 -7.13
CA ILE A 21 0.12 -2.82 -7.63
C ILE A 21 -0.71 -1.54 -7.48
N LEU A 22 -0.63 -0.87 -6.32
CA LEU A 22 -1.36 0.38 -6.08
C LEU A 22 -0.94 1.47 -7.07
N HIS A 23 0.36 1.63 -7.34
CA HIS A 23 0.83 2.56 -8.38
C HIS A 23 0.43 2.16 -9.80
N GLY A 24 0.17 0.88 -10.05
CA GLY A 24 -0.39 0.43 -11.33
C GLY A 24 -1.85 0.86 -11.53
N VAL A 25 -2.58 1.09 -10.44
CA VAL A 25 -3.96 1.60 -10.46
C VAL A 25 -3.97 3.13 -10.46
N ASP A 26 -3.20 3.75 -9.56
CA ASP A 26 -3.01 5.20 -9.46
C ASP A 26 -1.51 5.53 -9.42
N PRO A 27 -0.91 5.91 -10.56
CA PRO A 27 0.51 6.27 -10.63
C PRO A 27 0.90 7.45 -9.73
N GLN A 28 -0.05 8.32 -9.34
CA GLN A 28 0.19 9.48 -8.50
C GLN A 28 -0.11 9.23 -7.03
N ALA A 29 -0.64 8.05 -6.67
CA ALA A 29 -0.93 7.74 -5.28
C ALA A 29 0.34 7.77 -4.42
N ARG A 30 0.25 8.36 -3.22
CA ARG A 30 1.27 8.23 -2.20
C ARG A 30 0.94 7.04 -1.32
N VAL A 31 1.82 6.04 -1.31
CA VAL A 31 1.63 4.77 -0.59
C VAL A 31 2.67 4.64 0.52
N GLU A 32 2.19 4.43 1.75
CA GLU A 32 3.01 4.09 2.91
C GLU A 32 2.63 2.70 3.41
N THR A 33 3.62 1.83 3.61
CA THR A 33 3.38 0.46 4.08
C THR A 33 4.16 0.18 5.36
N ASP A 34 3.53 -0.50 6.31
CA ASP A 34 4.11 -0.95 7.58
C ASP A 34 3.90 -2.47 7.72
N PRO A 35 4.87 -3.32 7.28
CA PRO A 35 4.77 -4.77 7.44
C PRO A 35 4.64 -5.25 8.90
N PRO A 36 5.38 -4.69 9.89
CA PRO A 36 5.14 -5.02 11.30
C PRO A 36 3.70 -4.82 11.75
N ARG A 37 3.05 -3.72 11.31
CA ARG A 37 1.63 -3.45 11.61
C ARG A 37 0.64 -4.09 10.66
N ARG A 38 1.11 -4.66 9.54
CA ARG A 38 0.27 -5.21 8.46
C ARG A 38 -0.68 -4.16 7.90
N GLU A 39 -0.21 -2.92 7.75
CA GLU A 39 -1.01 -1.77 7.30
C GLU A 39 -0.44 -1.13 6.04
N ALA A 40 -1.33 -0.69 5.16
CA ALA A 40 -1.00 0.19 4.05
C ALA A 40 -1.90 1.44 4.09
N ARG A 41 -1.29 2.61 3.95
CA ARG A 41 -1.97 3.91 3.85
C ARG A 41 -1.78 4.43 2.43
N VAL A 42 -2.89 4.86 1.83
CA VAL A 42 -2.93 5.29 0.43
C VAL A 42 -3.61 6.64 0.34
N GLU A 43 -2.87 7.64 -0.08
CA GLU A 43 -3.41 8.92 -0.53
C GLU A 43 -3.49 8.85 -2.05
N SER A 44 -4.70 8.62 -2.57
CA SER A 44 -4.98 8.58 -4.01
C SER A 44 -5.59 9.92 -4.45
N THR A 45 -5.33 10.29 -5.69
CA THR A 45 -5.93 11.47 -6.35
C THR A 45 -7.08 11.08 -7.28
N LEU A 46 -7.45 9.80 -7.33
CA LEU A 46 -8.61 9.32 -8.04
C LEU A 46 -9.85 9.49 -7.14
N ASP A 47 -10.89 10.13 -7.67
CA ASP A 47 -12.18 10.37 -7.00
C ASP A 47 -13.04 9.10 -6.91
#